data_AF-N8R5U7-F1
#
_entry.id   AF-N8R5U7-F1
#
_cell.length_a   1.000
_cell.length_b   1.000
_cell.length_c   1.000
_cell.angle_alpha   90.00
_cell.angle_beta   90.00
_cell.angle_gamma   90.00
#
_symmetry.space_group_name_H-M   'P 1'
#
loop_
_entity.id
_entity.type
_entity.pdbx_description
1 polymer ?
#
loop_
_entity_poly.entity_id
_entity_poly.type
_entity_poly.pdbx_seq_one_letter_code
_entity_poly.pdbx_strand_id
1 'polypeptide(L)'
;MIPKVEKVWAEFRPADAEIVHLPTNCPVCDSPVVMPEGEALARCSGGLYCAAQRIEAIRHFVSRKALDIEGLGDRWVESLLHLDLLKDVADIYHLHEHRTTLLTIEKMGEKSVQNLIDAIEASKKTTLARFIYALGIRGVGETTARMLANTFQTLEALKQADVEALKKTPDVGDITAEWIADFFQATHNLEVLDRLLAAGIHWDAPTAPTRQPLNGESWVVTGTLETMGRDEATQKLQALGARVSGSVSSKTKCVVAGEKAGSKLEKAQKLEIRVLNEQEFLEFLVQYS
;
A
#
# COMPACT_ATOMS: atom_id res chain seq x y z
N MET A 1 -21.84 7.85 -1.62
CA MET A 1 -21.19 8.80 -2.55
C MET A 1 -21.18 10.16 -1.86
N ILE A 2 -20.04 10.84 -1.77
CA ILE A 2 -19.97 12.21 -1.25
C ILE A 2 -20.35 13.16 -2.40
N PRO A 3 -21.33 14.06 -2.22
CA PRO A 3 -21.69 15.06 -3.23
C PRO A 3 -20.50 15.96 -3.62
N LYS A 4 -20.42 16.38 -4.88
CA LYS A 4 -19.37 17.26 -5.39
C LYS A 4 -19.96 18.60 -5.82
N VAL A 5 -19.26 19.68 -5.53
CA VAL A 5 -19.59 20.99 -6.08
C VAL A 5 -19.12 21.04 -7.53
N GLU A 6 -20.05 21.12 -8.49
CA GLU A 6 -19.70 21.21 -9.91
C GLU A 6 -19.31 22.63 -10.33
N LYS A 7 -20.04 23.63 -9.84
CA LYS A 7 -19.80 25.04 -10.15
C LYS A 7 -20.43 25.95 -9.11
N VAL A 8 -19.96 27.20 -9.10
CA VAL A 8 -20.54 28.29 -8.31
C VAL A 8 -21.30 29.22 -9.26
N TRP A 9 -22.53 29.59 -8.90
CA TRP A 9 -23.32 30.60 -9.60
C TRP A 9 -23.07 31.98 -8.99
N ALA A 10 -22.25 32.78 -9.66
CA ALA A 10 -21.82 34.09 -9.15
C ALA A 10 -22.98 35.10 -9.04
N GLU A 11 -24.02 34.95 -9.86
CA GLU A 11 -25.21 35.79 -9.89
C GLU A 11 -26.07 35.69 -8.60
N PHE A 12 -25.90 34.62 -7.83
CA PHE A 12 -26.60 34.41 -6.55
C PHE A 12 -25.67 34.63 -5.34
N ARG A 13 -24.47 35.19 -5.52
CA ARG A 13 -23.53 35.42 -4.41
C ARG A 13 -24.09 36.51 -3.47
N PRO A 14 -24.32 36.19 -2.18
CA PRO A 14 -24.71 37.18 -1.18
C PRO A 14 -23.62 38.24 -0.99
N ALA A 15 -24.01 39.45 -0.58
CA ALA A 15 -23.07 40.55 -0.35
C ALA A 15 -22.16 40.33 0.87
N ASP A 16 -22.58 39.48 1.81
CA ASP A 16 -21.89 39.10 3.04
C ASP A 16 -21.11 37.77 2.90
N ALA A 17 -20.89 37.28 1.67
CA ALA A 17 -20.12 36.07 1.44
C ALA A 17 -18.64 36.26 1.85
N GLU A 18 -18.14 35.35 2.70
CA GLU A 18 -16.75 35.36 3.15
C GLU A 18 -15.85 34.45 2.29
N ILE A 19 -14.56 34.79 2.22
CA ILE A 19 -13.55 33.97 1.57
C ILE A 19 -13.19 32.80 2.50
N VAL A 20 -13.23 31.58 1.98
CA VAL A 20 -12.76 30.40 2.72
C VAL A 20 -11.24 30.37 2.64
N HIS A 21 -10.59 30.58 3.78
CA HIS A 21 -9.15 30.43 3.93
C HIS A 21 -8.81 29.02 4.43
N LEU A 22 -7.69 28.47 3.95
CA LEU A 22 -7.12 27.28 4.57
C LEU A 22 -6.74 27.60 6.02
N PRO A 23 -6.98 26.67 6.96
CA PRO A 23 -6.58 26.89 8.34
C PRO A 23 -5.05 26.92 8.43
N THR A 24 -4.49 27.87 9.17
CA THR A 24 -3.05 27.98 9.41
C THR A 24 -2.55 26.90 10.37
N ASN A 25 -3.45 26.37 11.20
CA ASN A 25 -3.20 25.35 12.21
C ASN A 25 -4.16 24.19 12.01
N CYS A 26 -3.70 22.97 12.31
CA CYS A 26 -4.51 21.78 12.17
C CYS A 26 -5.68 21.83 13.16
N PRO A 27 -6.93 21.65 12.72
CA PRO A 27 -8.09 21.70 13.61
C PRO A 27 -8.15 20.55 14.63
N VAL A 28 -7.24 19.57 14.53
CA VAL A 28 -7.18 18.40 15.42
C VAL A 28 -6.07 18.55 16.47
N CYS A 29 -4.87 18.95 16.05
CA CYS A 29 -3.69 18.98 16.93
C CYS A 29 -2.99 20.34 17.00
N ASP A 30 -3.57 21.38 16.39
CA ASP A 30 -3.07 22.76 16.37
C ASP A 30 -1.67 22.94 15.73
N SER A 31 -1.07 21.87 15.22
CA SER A 31 0.22 21.93 14.51
C SER A 31 0.10 22.71 13.20
N PRO A 32 1.16 23.36 12.73
CA PRO A 32 1.14 24.13 11.48
C PRO A 32 0.59 23.33 10.29
N VAL A 33 -0.21 23.99 9.46
CA VAL A 33 -0.61 23.47 8.16
C VAL A 33 0.39 23.99 7.13
N VAL A 34 1.06 23.06 6.45
CA VAL A 34 2.09 23.34 5.45
C VAL A 34 1.57 22.96 4.09
N MET A 35 1.73 23.84 3.11
CA MET A 35 1.49 23.56 1.70
C MET A 35 2.85 23.61 0.99
N PRO A 36 3.49 22.46 0.74
CA PRO A 36 4.76 22.42 0.04
C PRO A 36 4.67 23.05 -1.35
N GLU A 37 5.77 23.67 -1.78
CA GLU A 37 5.84 24.30 -3.10
C GLU A 37 5.61 23.25 -4.21
N GLY A 38 4.73 23.57 -5.16
CA GLY A 38 4.35 22.65 -6.25
C GLY A 38 3.29 21.61 -5.88
N GLU A 39 2.78 21.59 -4.64
CA GLU A 39 1.70 20.68 -4.24
C GLU A 39 0.33 21.36 -4.16
N ALA A 40 -0.71 20.65 -4.58
CA ALA A 40 -2.09 21.10 -4.50
C ALA A 40 -2.75 20.88 -3.13
N LEU A 41 -2.09 20.15 -2.22
CA LEU A 41 -2.66 19.73 -0.94
C LEU A 41 -1.85 20.29 0.24
N ALA A 42 -2.51 21.10 1.05
CA ALA A 42 -2.00 21.48 2.37
C ALA A 42 -2.15 20.31 3.36
N ARG A 43 -1.20 20.17 4.29
CA ARG A 43 -1.17 19.06 5.25
C ARG A 43 -0.75 19.54 6.64
N CYS A 44 -1.26 18.87 7.65
CA CYS A 44 -0.82 19.04 9.02
C CYS A 44 0.62 18.51 9.18
N SER A 45 1.51 19.32 9.76
CA SER A 45 2.90 18.93 10.06
C SER A 45 3.04 18.15 11.38
N GLY A 46 1.92 17.88 12.06
CA GLY A 46 1.91 17.29 13.39
C GLY A 46 2.36 15.83 13.44
N GLY A 47 2.42 15.11 12.32
CA GLY A 47 2.92 13.73 12.27
C GLY A 47 2.31 12.85 13.36
N LEU A 48 3.17 12.22 14.16
CA LEU A 48 2.79 11.36 15.30
C LEU A 48 2.12 12.12 16.46
N TYR A 49 2.25 13.44 16.57
CA TYR A 49 1.52 14.21 17.56
C TYR A 49 0.03 14.35 17.17
N CYS A 50 -0.28 14.31 15.87
CA CYS A 50 -1.65 14.45 15.40
C CYS A 50 -2.45 13.16 15.59
N ALA A 51 -3.47 13.21 16.47
CA ALA A 51 -4.37 12.08 16.70
C ALA A 51 -5.03 11.59 15.40
N ALA A 52 -5.44 12.49 14.50
CA ALA A 52 -6.02 12.09 13.21
C ALA A 52 -5.02 11.35 12.32
N GLN A 53 -3.75 11.76 12.28
CA GLN A 53 -2.73 11.04 11.51
C GLN A 53 -2.40 9.68 12.14
N ARG A 54 -2.40 9.58 13.47
CA ARG A 54 -2.25 8.30 14.18
C ARG A 54 -3.40 7.34 13.90
N ILE A 55 -4.63 7.81 13.96
CA ILE A 55 -5.82 7.01 13.61
C ILE A 55 -5.68 6.47 12.19
N GLU A 56 -5.37 7.33 11.21
CA GLU A 56 -5.25 6.93 9.81
C GLU A 56 -4.03 6.02 9.56
N ALA A 57 -2.91 6.22 10.25
CA ALA A 57 -1.76 5.32 10.16
C ALA A 57 -2.11 3.90 10.65
N ILE A 58 -2.80 3.80 11.78
CA ILE A 58 -3.26 2.50 12.31
C ILE A 58 -4.30 1.87 11.39
N ARG A 59 -5.29 2.63 10.91
CA ARG A 59 -6.30 2.15 9.94
C ARG A 59 -5.67 1.63 8.66
N HIS A 60 -4.69 2.35 8.13
CA HIS A 60 -3.93 1.92 6.96
C HIS A 60 -3.18 0.62 7.23
N PHE A 61 -2.46 0.54 8.35
CA PHE A 61 -1.67 -0.62 8.76
C PHE A 61 -2.52 -1.90 8.87
N VAL A 62 -3.72 -1.81 9.43
CA VAL A 62 -4.64 -2.95 9.58
C VAL A 62 -5.52 -3.23 8.36
N SER A 63 -5.48 -2.37 7.36
CA SER A 63 -6.33 -2.50 6.17
C SER A 63 -6.08 -3.81 5.42
N ARG A 64 -7.09 -4.23 4.64
CA ARG A 64 -7.06 -5.47 3.85
C ARG A 64 -5.86 -5.62 2.92
N LYS A 65 -5.34 -4.51 2.40
CA LYS A 65 -4.18 -4.50 1.50
C LYS A 65 -2.84 -4.47 2.25
N ALA A 66 -2.86 -4.10 3.53
CA ALA A 66 -1.71 -4.01 4.42
C ALA A 66 -1.54 -5.30 5.22
N LEU A 67 -1.77 -5.33 6.54
CA LEU A 67 -1.64 -6.56 7.32
C LEU A 67 -2.95 -7.32 7.55
N ASP A 68 -4.07 -6.79 7.05
CA ASP A 68 -5.38 -7.47 7.05
C ASP A 68 -5.79 -8.01 8.43
N ILE A 69 -5.79 -7.10 9.42
CA ILE A 69 -6.19 -7.45 10.79
C ILE A 69 -7.70 -7.28 10.90
N GLU A 70 -8.43 -8.36 10.59
CA GLU A 70 -9.87 -8.40 10.75
C GLU A 70 -10.27 -8.14 12.22
N GLY A 71 -11.36 -7.39 12.40
CA GLY A 71 -11.85 -7.04 13.74
C GLY A 71 -11.26 -5.76 14.32
N LEU A 72 -10.19 -5.19 13.76
CA LEU A 72 -9.67 -3.85 14.13
C LEU A 72 -10.13 -2.75 13.17
N GLY A 73 -11.44 -2.57 13.03
CA GLY A 73 -12.04 -1.56 12.15
C GLY A 73 -12.04 -0.13 12.72
N ASP A 74 -12.50 0.83 11.90
CA ASP A 74 -12.46 2.29 12.16
C ASP A 74 -12.89 2.71 13.56
N ARG A 75 -13.98 2.12 14.07
CA ARG A 75 -14.55 2.42 15.39
C ARG A 75 -13.63 1.98 16.53
N TRP A 76 -12.99 0.83 16.37
CA TRP A 76 -12.16 0.24 17.43
C TRP A 76 -10.82 0.94 17.52
N VAL A 77 -10.20 1.26 16.38
CA VAL A 77 -8.95 2.04 16.36
C VAL A 77 -9.10 3.34 17.13
N GLU A 78 -10.17 4.10 16.86
CA GLU A 78 -10.45 5.37 17.55
C GLU A 78 -10.68 5.14 19.05
N SER A 79 -11.47 4.13 19.43
CA SER A 79 -11.74 3.81 20.84
C SER A 79 -10.48 3.43 21.61
N LEU A 80 -9.60 2.61 21.02
CA LEU A 80 -8.36 2.16 21.65
C LEU A 80 -7.34 3.29 21.78
N LEU A 81 -7.30 4.22 20.82
CA LEU A 81 -6.51 5.45 20.92
C LEU A 81 -7.01 6.36 22.05
N HIS A 82 -8.33 6.51 22.21
CA HIS A 82 -8.91 7.29 23.32
C HIS A 82 -8.65 6.68 24.70
N LEU A 83 -8.53 5.34 24.78
CA LEU A 83 -8.18 4.62 26.00
C LEU A 83 -6.66 4.55 26.26
N ASP A 84 -5.84 5.22 25.43
CA ASP A 84 -4.36 5.18 25.46
C ASP A 84 -3.78 3.76 25.38
N LEU A 85 -4.51 2.83 24.74
CA LEU A 85 -4.07 1.45 24.51
C LEU A 85 -3.24 1.31 23.22
N LEU A 86 -3.31 2.29 22.33
CA LEU A 86 -2.53 2.34 21.11
C LEU A 86 -1.83 3.70 20.99
N LYS A 87 -0.50 3.71 20.95
CA LYS A 87 0.31 4.90 20.62
C LYS A 87 0.67 4.90 19.15
N ASP A 88 1.06 3.74 18.66
CA ASP A 88 1.33 3.49 17.25
C ASP A 88 0.97 2.05 16.86
N VAL A 89 1.39 1.65 15.66
CA VAL A 89 1.04 0.36 15.06
C VAL A 89 1.67 -0.84 15.77
N ALA A 90 2.77 -0.67 16.50
CA ALA A 90 3.40 -1.81 17.17
C ALA A 90 2.62 -2.23 18.43
N ASP A 91 1.93 -1.30 19.09
CA ASP A 91 1.12 -1.58 20.28
C ASP A 91 -0.06 -2.53 19.98
N ILE A 92 -0.48 -2.62 18.71
CA ILE A 92 -1.50 -3.58 18.26
C ILE A 92 -1.14 -5.00 18.70
N TYR A 93 0.13 -5.37 18.60
CA TYR A 93 0.61 -6.71 18.95
C TYR A 93 0.70 -6.95 20.46
N HIS A 94 0.53 -5.92 21.29
CA HIS A 94 0.49 -6.00 22.75
C HIS A 94 -0.93 -5.90 23.33
N LEU A 95 -1.97 -5.77 22.49
CA LEU A 95 -3.35 -5.66 22.95
C LEU A 95 -3.84 -6.87 23.77
N HIS A 96 -3.21 -8.04 23.61
CA HIS A 96 -3.50 -9.23 24.41
C HIS A 96 -3.22 -9.00 25.91
N GLU A 97 -2.27 -8.13 26.27
CA GLU A 97 -1.96 -7.74 27.65
C GLU A 97 -3.08 -6.89 28.27
N HIS A 98 -3.88 -6.23 27.44
CA HIS A 98 -4.97 -5.34 27.84
C HIS A 98 -6.36 -5.99 27.77
N ARG A 99 -6.42 -7.33 27.71
CA ARG A 99 -7.67 -8.10 27.52
C ARG A 99 -8.80 -7.69 28.48
N THR A 100 -8.48 -7.41 29.74
CA THR A 100 -9.46 -6.97 30.74
C THR A 100 -10.09 -5.63 30.37
N THR A 101 -9.27 -4.65 29.96
CA THR A 101 -9.74 -3.35 29.48
C THR A 101 -10.54 -3.49 28.19
N LEU A 102 -10.09 -4.33 27.26
CA LEU A 102 -10.80 -4.60 26.00
C LEU A 102 -12.24 -5.10 26.23
N LEU A 103 -12.46 -5.93 27.26
CA LEU A 103 -13.80 -6.41 27.61
C LEU A 103 -14.72 -5.35 28.24
N THR A 104 -14.17 -4.21 28.68
CA THR A 104 -14.98 -3.09 29.19
C THR A 104 -15.56 -2.23 28.06
N ILE A 105 -15.06 -2.40 26.84
CA ILE A 105 -15.49 -1.59 25.69
C ILE A 105 -16.89 -2.03 25.25
N GLU A 106 -17.81 -1.07 25.15
CA GLU A 106 -19.19 -1.32 24.77
C GLU A 106 -19.26 -2.08 23.42
N LYS A 107 -20.05 -3.17 23.39
CA LYS A 107 -20.23 -4.06 22.22
C LYS A 107 -18.99 -4.91 21.86
N MET A 108 -17.98 -4.99 22.73
CA MET A 108 -16.85 -5.91 22.57
C MET A 108 -16.96 -7.08 23.57
N GLY A 109 -17.64 -8.15 23.15
CA GLY A 109 -17.78 -9.36 23.96
C GLY A 109 -16.56 -10.30 23.86
N GLU A 110 -16.49 -11.27 24.76
CA GLU A 110 -15.40 -12.26 24.88
C GLU A 110 -14.95 -12.85 23.54
N LYS A 111 -15.91 -13.28 22.71
CA LYS A 111 -15.64 -13.85 21.39
C LYS A 111 -15.04 -12.83 20.41
N SER A 112 -15.48 -11.57 20.48
CA SER A 112 -14.93 -10.51 19.63
C SER A 112 -13.49 -10.17 20.01
N VAL A 113 -13.19 -10.16 21.31
CA VAL A 113 -11.82 -9.94 21.80
C VAL A 113 -10.91 -11.08 21.36
N GLN A 114 -11.37 -12.33 21.49
CA GLN A 114 -10.60 -13.48 21.05
C GLN A 114 -10.33 -13.44 19.55
N ASN A 115 -11.37 -13.21 18.73
CA ASN A 115 -11.21 -13.10 17.28
C ASN A 115 -10.21 -12.00 16.88
N LEU A 116 -10.22 -10.85 17.57
CA LEU A 116 -9.27 -9.77 17.33
C LEU A 116 -7.83 -10.22 17.63
N ILE A 117 -7.60 -10.83 18.79
CA ILE A 117 -6.27 -11.33 19.17
C ILE A 117 -5.79 -12.39 18.17
N ASP A 118 -6.67 -13.33 17.78
CA ASP A 118 -6.34 -14.36 16.79
C ASP A 118 -5.98 -13.76 15.42
N ALA A 119 -6.69 -12.71 14.99
CA ALA A 119 -6.40 -11.99 13.75
C ALA A 119 -5.07 -11.24 13.81
N ILE A 120 -4.75 -10.62 14.96
CA ILE A 120 -3.45 -9.96 15.19
C ILE A 120 -2.32 -10.98 15.10
N GLU A 121 -2.44 -12.13 15.76
CA GLU A 121 -1.43 -13.20 15.69
C GLU A 121 -1.27 -13.76 14.27
N ALA A 122 -2.38 -14.00 13.56
CA ALA A 122 -2.35 -14.45 12.18
C ALA A 122 -1.64 -13.45 11.24
N SER A 123 -1.81 -12.14 11.49
CA SER A 123 -1.20 -11.08 10.67
C SER A 123 0.33 -11.01 10.75
N LYS A 124 0.94 -11.62 11.78
CA LYS A 124 2.40 -11.65 11.94
C LYS A 124 3.09 -12.31 10.76
N LYS A 125 2.46 -13.33 10.15
CA LYS A 125 2.95 -13.92 8.91
C LYS A 125 2.41 -13.12 7.73
N THR A 126 3.29 -12.39 7.04
CA THR A 126 2.93 -11.52 5.91
C THR A 126 3.92 -11.67 4.74
N THR A 127 3.90 -10.73 3.80
CA THR A 127 4.92 -10.59 2.75
C THR A 127 5.65 -9.26 2.90
N LEU A 128 6.91 -9.19 2.45
CA LEU A 128 7.69 -7.96 2.50
C LEU A 128 6.97 -6.78 1.80
N ALA A 129 6.32 -7.04 0.67
CA ALA A 129 5.56 -6.03 -0.07
C ALA A 129 4.39 -5.46 0.76
N ARG A 130 3.64 -6.33 1.44
CA ARG A 130 2.52 -5.92 2.30
C ARG A 130 3.01 -5.18 3.54
N PHE A 131 4.12 -5.62 4.11
CA PHE A 131 4.76 -4.94 5.24
C PHE A 131 5.22 -3.52 4.86
N ILE A 132 5.96 -3.36 3.76
CA ILE A 132 6.38 -2.05 3.25
C ILE A 132 5.17 -1.14 2.98
N TYR A 133 4.12 -1.68 2.37
CA TYR A 133 2.88 -0.93 2.16
C TYR A 133 2.25 -0.50 3.49
N ALA A 134 2.17 -1.40 4.48
CA ALA A 134 1.60 -1.14 5.80
C ALA A 134 2.31 -0.02 6.58
N LEU A 135 3.62 0.19 6.36
CA LEU A 135 4.38 1.27 6.99
C LEU A 135 3.87 2.67 6.62
N GLY A 136 3.06 2.80 5.57
CA GLY A 136 2.43 4.08 5.20
C GLY A 136 3.42 5.14 4.73
N ILE A 137 4.56 4.72 4.16
CA ILE A 137 5.58 5.63 3.64
C ILE A 137 4.97 6.49 2.53
N ARG A 138 5.18 7.80 2.63
CA ARG A 138 4.62 8.77 1.69
C ARG A 138 5.05 8.44 0.26
N GLY A 139 4.09 8.46 -0.67
CA GLY A 139 4.33 8.15 -2.09
C GLY A 139 4.50 6.65 -2.40
N VAL A 140 4.48 5.79 -1.38
CA VAL A 140 4.59 4.33 -1.56
C VAL A 140 3.20 3.70 -1.54
N GLY A 141 2.62 3.53 -2.72
CA GLY A 141 1.40 2.75 -2.91
C GLY A 141 1.68 1.24 -2.96
N GLU A 142 0.62 0.44 -3.08
CA GLU A 142 0.71 -1.04 -3.15
C GLU A 142 1.67 -1.53 -4.25
N THR A 143 1.58 -0.94 -5.44
CA THR A 143 2.47 -1.29 -6.56
C THR A 143 3.91 -0.93 -6.26
N THR A 144 4.17 0.27 -5.74
CA THR A 144 5.52 0.73 -5.39
C THR A 144 6.13 -0.14 -4.29
N ALA A 145 5.37 -0.48 -3.26
CA ALA A 145 5.81 -1.38 -2.19
C ALA A 145 6.23 -2.75 -2.71
N ARG A 146 5.46 -3.30 -3.67
CA ARG A 146 5.82 -4.55 -4.37
C ARG A 146 7.10 -4.41 -5.19
N MET A 147 7.27 -3.30 -5.91
CA MET A 147 8.50 -3.05 -6.68
C MET A 147 9.72 -2.89 -5.76
N LEU A 148 9.57 -2.21 -4.62
CA LEU A 148 10.62 -2.09 -3.60
C LEU A 148 10.98 -3.47 -3.02
N ALA A 149 9.98 -4.26 -2.60
CA ALA A 149 10.21 -5.63 -2.12
C ALA A 149 10.96 -6.48 -3.16
N ASN A 150 10.57 -6.39 -4.44
CA ASN A 150 11.22 -7.12 -5.52
C ASN A 150 12.63 -6.59 -5.87
N THR A 151 12.89 -5.31 -5.67
CA THR A 151 14.21 -4.72 -5.98
C THR A 151 15.21 -5.05 -4.87
N PHE A 152 14.80 -4.87 -3.61
CA PHE A 152 15.69 -4.96 -2.46
C PHE A 152 15.70 -6.33 -1.79
N GLN A 153 14.64 -7.14 -1.98
CA GLN A 153 14.49 -8.53 -1.50
C GLN A 153 14.44 -8.69 0.03
N THR A 154 15.13 -7.84 0.80
CA THR A 154 15.10 -7.81 2.27
C THR A 154 14.78 -6.39 2.77
N LEU A 155 14.24 -6.32 3.99
CA LEU A 155 13.97 -5.04 4.64
C LEU A 155 15.27 -4.30 4.96
N GLU A 156 16.32 -5.03 5.33
CA GLU A 156 17.64 -4.46 5.65
C GLU A 156 18.27 -3.79 4.43
N ALA A 157 18.17 -4.42 3.25
CA ALA A 157 18.67 -3.84 2.01
C ALA A 157 17.90 -2.56 1.63
N LEU A 158 16.59 -2.55 1.84
CA LEU A 158 15.77 -1.34 1.62
C LEU A 158 16.12 -0.24 2.63
N LYS A 159 16.31 -0.57 3.91
CA LYS A 159 16.66 0.38 4.98
C LYS A 159 18.02 1.06 4.74
N GLN A 160 18.95 0.37 4.08
CA GLN A 160 20.29 0.87 3.77
C GLN A 160 20.41 1.56 2.40
N ALA A 161 19.35 1.55 1.59
CA ALA A 161 19.37 2.10 0.25
C ALA A 161 19.51 3.64 0.27
N ASP A 162 20.39 4.17 -0.58
CA ASP A 162 20.46 5.60 -0.84
C ASP A 162 19.42 6.03 -1.89
N VAL A 163 19.25 7.35 -2.04
CA VAL A 163 18.28 7.95 -2.98
C VAL A 163 18.51 7.44 -4.41
N GLU A 164 19.77 7.30 -4.83
CA GLU A 164 20.11 6.83 -6.18
C GLU A 164 19.80 5.33 -6.39
N ALA A 165 19.94 4.49 -5.37
CA ALA A 165 19.51 3.10 -5.42
C ALA A 165 17.98 3.00 -5.46
N LEU A 166 17.28 3.79 -4.65
CA LEU A 166 15.81 3.82 -4.62
C LEU A 166 15.21 4.23 -5.97
N LYS A 167 15.83 5.20 -6.66
CA LYS A 167 15.44 5.63 -8.01
C LYS A 167 15.60 4.57 -9.10
N LYS A 168 16.35 3.49 -8.85
CA LYS A 168 16.44 2.35 -9.78
C LYS A 168 15.18 1.48 -9.73
N THR A 169 14.38 1.59 -8.67
CA THR A 169 13.11 0.88 -8.58
C THR A 169 12.10 1.48 -9.57
N PRO A 170 11.41 0.66 -10.40
CA PRO A 170 10.35 1.14 -11.27
C PRO A 170 9.28 1.92 -10.50
N ASP A 171 8.79 3.01 -11.08
CA ASP A 171 7.78 3.92 -10.51
C ASP A 171 8.22 4.71 -9.26
N VAL A 172 9.54 4.74 -8.95
CA VAL A 172 10.11 5.61 -7.91
C VAL A 172 10.85 6.79 -8.55
N GLY A 173 10.30 7.99 -8.38
CA GLY A 173 10.95 9.27 -8.78
C GLY A 173 11.70 9.93 -7.63
N ASP A 174 12.35 11.08 -7.90
CA ASP A 174 13.22 11.78 -6.94
C ASP A 174 12.52 12.04 -5.60
N ILE A 175 11.33 12.65 -5.64
CA ILE A 175 10.56 13.02 -4.44
C ILE A 175 10.19 11.78 -3.60
N THR A 176 9.77 10.69 -4.24
CA THR A 176 9.40 9.46 -3.52
C THR A 176 10.63 8.79 -2.92
N ALA A 177 11.76 8.80 -3.63
CA ALA A 177 13.02 8.26 -3.13
C ALA A 177 13.51 9.02 -1.89
N GLU A 178 13.42 10.36 -1.89
CA GLU A 178 13.71 11.19 -0.72
C GLU A 178 12.81 10.84 0.46
N TRP A 179 11.49 10.74 0.26
CA TRP A 179 10.58 10.36 1.35
C TRP A 179 10.85 8.97 1.94
N ILE A 180 11.26 8.00 1.10
CA ILE A 180 11.64 6.67 1.58
C ILE A 180 12.94 6.76 2.39
N ALA A 181 13.94 7.48 1.90
CA ALA A 181 15.21 7.65 2.61
C ALA A 181 15.01 8.35 3.95
N ASP A 182 14.24 9.45 3.98
CA ASP A 182 13.90 10.19 5.20
C ASP A 182 13.17 9.31 6.22
N PHE A 183 12.24 8.46 5.75
CA PHE A 183 11.51 7.54 6.62
C PHE A 183 12.47 6.60 7.37
N PHE A 184 13.45 6.01 6.68
CA PHE A 184 14.40 5.08 7.28
C PHE A 184 15.55 5.77 8.04
N GLN A 185 15.74 7.07 7.89
CA GLN A 185 16.67 7.86 8.72
C GLN A 185 16.05 8.36 10.02
N ALA A 186 14.71 8.48 10.07
CA ALA A 186 14.02 8.95 11.26
C ALA A 186 14.04 7.92 12.40
N THR A 187 14.69 8.28 13.51
CA THR A 187 14.88 7.38 14.67
C THR A 187 13.58 6.78 15.20
N HIS A 188 12.52 7.58 15.32
CA HIS A 188 11.22 7.10 15.82
C HIS A 188 10.58 6.04 14.91
N ASN A 189 10.77 6.14 13.58
CA ASN A 189 10.28 5.11 12.67
C ASN A 189 11.05 3.81 12.88
N LEU A 190 12.38 3.90 13.01
CA LEU A 190 13.21 2.74 13.27
C LEU A 190 12.85 2.04 14.59
N GLU A 191 12.55 2.78 15.65
CA GLU A 191 12.07 2.23 16.92
C GLU A 191 10.75 1.47 16.76
N VAL A 192 9.80 2.01 15.98
CA VAL A 192 8.54 1.32 15.67
C VAL A 192 8.79 0.06 14.85
N LEU A 193 9.66 0.12 13.83
CA LEU A 193 10.05 -1.05 13.04
C LEU A 193 10.66 -2.15 13.91
N ASP A 194 11.57 -1.79 14.81
CA ASP A 194 12.24 -2.75 15.68
C ASP A 194 11.23 -3.42 16.64
N ARG A 195 10.24 -2.67 17.17
CA ARG A 195 9.16 -3.26 17.98
C ARG A 195 8.23 -4.16 17.18
N LEU A 196 7.90 -3.79 15.93
CA LEU A 196 7.10 -4.63 15.03
C LEU A 196 7.80 -5.97 14.75
N LEU A 197 9.11 -5.95 14.49
CA LEU A 197 9.91 -7.16 14.29
C LEU A 197 10.02 -7.98 15.58
N ALA A 198 10.24 -7.33 16.73
CA ALA A 198 10.29 -7.99 18.03
C ALA A 198 8.96 -8.64 18.43
N ALA A 199 7.83 -8.09 17.97
CA ALA A 199 6.51 -8.68 18.15
C ALA A 199 6.29 -9.98 17.34
N GLY A 200 7.22 -10.32 16.44
CA GLY A 200 7.23 -11.57 15.69
C GLY A 200 6.68 -11.47 14.26
N ILE A 201 6.53 -10.26 13.71
CA ILE A 201 6.19 -10.10 12.30
C ILE A 201 7.31 -10.66 11.44
N HIS A 202 6.95 -11.48 10.47
CA HIS A 202 7.87 -12.16 9.57
C HIS A 202 7.25 -12.40 8.20
N TRP A 203 8.12 -12.64 7.23
CA TRP A 203 7.77 -13.07 5.88
C TRP A 203 8.80 -14.08 5.42
N ASP A 204 8.45 -14.85 4.39
CA ASP A 204 9.38 -15.82 3.83
C ASP A 204 10.60 -15.10 3.25
N ALA A 205 11.78 -15.69 3.44
CA ALA A 205 13.01 -15.16 2.88
C ALA A 205 12.91 -15.06 1.36
N PRO A 206 13.53 -14.05 0.73
CA PRO A 206 13.51 -13.91 -0.71
C PRO A 206 14.04 -15.19 -1.36
N THR A 207 13.20 -15.85 -2.14
CA THR A 207 13.64 -16.91 -3.02
C THR A 207 14.51 -16.26 -4.09
N ALA A 208 15.80 -16.59 -4.12
CA ALA A 208 16.69 -16.08 -5.16
C ALA A 208 16.03 -16.34 -6.52
N PRO A 209 15.79 -15.30 -7.35
CA PRO A 209 15.18 -15.51 -8.65
C PRO A 209 16.16 -16.36 -9.47
N THR A 210 15.84 -17.64 -9.66
CA THR A 210 16.70 -18.60 -10.34
C THR A 210 16.89 -18.27 -11.81
N ARG A 211 16.08 -17.36 -12.38
CA ARG A 211 16.32 -16.51 -13.55
C ARG A 211 15.22 -15.44 -13.59
N GLN A 212 15.53 -14.21 -14.02
CA GLN A 212 14.51 -13.21 -14.43
C GLN A 212 14.47 -13.15 -15.97
N PRO A 213 13.89 -14.17 -16.63
CA PRO A 213 13.95 -14.31 -18.08
C PRO A 213 13.24 -13.16 -18.82
N LEU A 214 12.32 -12.45 -18.15
CA LEU A 214 11.51 -11.39 -18.74
C LEU A 214 11.94 -9.99 -18.31
N ASN A 215 13.13 -9.84 -17.73
CA ASN A 215 13.58 -8.57 -17.19
C ASN A 215 13.49 -7.45 -18.26
N GLY A 216 12.66 -6.44 -17.97
CA GLY A 216 12.46 -5.28 -18.84
C GLY A 216 11.46 -5.47 -19.98
N GLU A 217 10.89 -6.65 -20.17
CA GLU A 217 9.86 -6.89 -21.19
C GLU A 217 8.52 -6.29 -20.76
N SER A 218 7.79 -5.64 -21.69
CA SER A 218 6.45 -5.13 -21.43
C SER A 218 5.38 -6.16 -21.78
N TRP A 219 4.53 -6.51 -20.82
CA TRP A 219 3.47 -7.51 -20.96
C TRP A 219 2.10 -6.88 -20.69
N VAL A 220 1.03 -7.43 -21.29
CA VAL A 220 -0.35 -6.99 -21.01
C VAL A 220 -1.22 -8.21 -20.76
N VAL A 221 -1.95 -8.21 -19.64
CA VAL A 221 -3.00 -9.21 -19.38
C VAL A 221 -4.35 -8.60 -19.76
N THR A 222 -5.13 -9.30 -20.57
CA THR A 222 -6.47 -8.87 -20.99
C THR A 222 -7.44 -10.05 -21.07
N GLY A 223 -8.73 -9.78 -20.90
CA GLY A 223 -9.75 -10.81 -20.74
C GLY A 223 -9.80 -11.39 -19.33
N THR A 224 -10.71 -12.35 -19.14
CA THR A 224 -10.86 -13.13 -17.90
C THR A 224 -10.12 -14.45 -18.06
N LEU A 225 -9.27 -14.78 -17.09
CA LEU A 225 -8.61 -16.08 -17.00
C LEU A 225 -9.47 -17.00 -16.12
N GLU A 226 -9.64 -18.25 -16.51
CA GLU A 226 -10.48 -19.24 -15.83
C GLU A 226 -9.79 -19.83 -14.59
N THR A 227 -8.47 -20.02 -14.66
CA THR A 227 -7.66 -20.75 -13.67
C THR A 227 -7.02 -19.86 -12.61
N MET A 228 -6.83 -18.57 -12.89
CA MET A 228 -6.23 -17.62 -11.94
C MET A 228 -6.79 -16.21 -12.09
N GLY A 229 -6.67 -15.41 -11.03
CA GLY A 229 -7.05 -14.00 -11.08
C GLY A 229 -6.10 -13.19 -11.97
N ARG A 230 -6.60 -12.09 -12.57
CA ARG A 230 -5.75 -11.15 -13.32
C ARG A 230 -4.58 -10.61 -12.48
N ASP A 231 -4.84 -10.35 -11.20
CA ASP A 231 -3.81 -9.86 -10.27
C ASP A 231 -2.76 -10.93 -9.98
N GLU A 232 -3.16 -12.20 -9.89
CA GLU A 232 -2.25 -13.32 -9.72
C GLU A 232 -1.36 -13.51 -10.97
N ALA A 233 -1.96 -13.49 -12.17
CA ALA A 233 -1.22 -13.54 -13.43
C ALA A 233 -0.21 -12.38 -13.54
N THR A 234 -0.62 -11.18 -13.12
CA THR A 234 0.25 -10.00 -13.08
C THR A 234 1.42 -10.20 -12.12
N GLN A 235 1.18 -10.79 -10.94
CA GLN A 235 2.23 -11.09 -9.97
C GLN A 235 3.23 -12.12 -10.49
N LYS A 236 2.75 -13.20 -11.13
CA LYS A 236 3.63 -14.23 -11.71
C LYS A 236 4.53 -13.66 -12.81
N LEU A 237 4.00 -12.82 -13.69
CA LEU A 237 4.79 -12.12 -14.72
C LEU A 237 5.83 -11.16 -14.11
N GLN A 238 5.43 -10.41 -13.08
CA GLN A 238 6.34 -9.50 -12.38
C GLN A 238 7.46 -10.25 -11.66
N ALA A 239 7.18 -11.43 -11.10
CA ALA A 239 8.19 -12.29 -10.48
C ALA A 239 9.28 -12.74 -11.48
N LEU A 240 8.92 -12.90 -12.76
CA LEU A 240 9.86 -13.21 -13.85
C LEU A 240 10.59 -11.98 -14.41
N GLY A 241 10.30 -10.77 -13.91
CA GLY A 241 10.95 -9.50 -14.31
C GLY A 241 10.17 -8.65 -15.33
N ALA A 242 8.95 -9.04 -15.71
CA ALA A 242 8.17 -8.31 -16.71
C ALA A 242 7.48 -7.05 -16.14
N ARG A 243 7.36 -6.01 -16.97
CA ARG A 243 6.53 -4.82 -16.70
C ARG A 243 5.14 -5.03 -17.26
N VAL A 244 4.14 -5.20 -16.40
CA VAL A 244 2.76 -5.43 -16.84
C VAL A 244 2.00 -4.09 -16.96
N SER A 245 1.55 -3.73 -18.17
CA SER A 245 0.79 -2.51 -18.45
C SER A 245 -0.69 -2.77 -18.71
N GLY A 246 -1.52 -1.75 -18.46
CA GLY A 246 -2.95 -1.80 -18.79
C GLY A 246 -3.28 -1.59 -20.27
N SER A 247 -2.32 -1.10 -21.07
CA SER A 247 -2.49 -0.73 -22.47
C SER A 247 -1.47 -1.45 -23.36
N VAL A 248 -1.93 -1.83 -24.55
CA VAL A 248 -1.07 -2.39 -25.61
C VAL A 248 -0.46 -1.24 -26.41
N SER A 249 0.86 -1.27 -26.55
CA SER A 249 1.66 -0.32 -27.33
C SER A 249 2.62 -1.06 -28.24
N SER A 250 3.31 -0.36 -29.15
CA SER A 250 4.38 -0.95 -29.97
C SER A 250 5.57 -1.48 -29.16
N LYS A 251 5.70 -1.06 -27.89
CA LYS A 251 6.73 -1.56 -26.97
C LYS A 251 6.31 -2.82 -26.22
N THR A 252 5.03 -3.22 -26.33
CA THR A 252 4.51 -4.42 -25.66
C THR A 252 5.08 -5.65 -26.36
N LYS A 253 5.78 -6.48 -25.61
CA LYS A 253 6.44 -7.69 -26.08
C LYS A 253 5.48 -8.86 -26.21
N CYS A 254 4.54 -8.99 -25.28
CA CYS A 254 3.58 -10.09 -25.28
C CYS A 254 2.24 -9.68 -24.63
N VAL A 255 1.15 -10.28 -25.09
CA VAL A 255 -0.19 -10.12 -24.52
C VAL A 255 -0.74 -11.48 -24.11
N VAL A 256 -1.18 -11.61 -22.86
CA VAL A 256 -1.92 -12.78 -22.37
C VAL A 256 -3.41 -12.47 -22.54
N ALA A 257 -4.11 -13.28 -23.33
CA ALA A 257 -5.50 -13.10 -23.69
C ALA A 257 -6.36 -14.24 -23.14
N GLY A 258 -7.18 -13.93 -22.13
CA GLY A 258 -8.25 -14.80 -21.65
C GLY A 258 -9.56 -14.58 -22.42
N GLU A 259 -10.65 -15.16 -21.91
CA GLU A 259 -11.98 -14.96 -22.48
C GLU A 259 -12.34 -13.46 -22.55
N LYS A 260 -13.01 -13.05 -23.63
CA LYS A 260 -13.47 -11.66 -23.85
C LYS A 260 -12.33 -10.61 -23.84
N ALA A 261 -11.14 -10.96 -24.29
CA ALA A 261 -9.99 -10.05 -24.40
C ALA A 261 -10.24 -8.78 -25.25
N GLY A 262 -11.22 -8.81 -26.17
CA GLY A 262 -11.79 -7.64 -26.83
C GLY A 262 -10.79 -6.76 -27.59
N SER A 263 -10.93 -5.43 -27.46
CA SER A 263 -10.20 -4.42 -28.23
C SER A 263 -8.67 -4.43 -28.04
N LYS A 264 -8.17 -4.99 -26.92
CA LYS A 264 -6.71 -5.11 -26.68
C LYS A 264 -6.10 -6.25 -27.47
N LEU A 265 -6.84 -7.35 -27.66
CA LEU A 265 -6.42 -8.46 -28.50
C LEU A 265 -6.32 -8.01 -29.97
N GLU A 266 -7.35 -7.31 -30.46
CA GLU A 266 -7.35 -6.76 -31.82
C GLU A 266 -6.17 -5.80 -32.04
N LYS A 267 -5.87 -4.95 -31.04
CA LYS A 267 -4.74 -4.03 -31.12
C LYS A 267 -3.39 -4.76 -31.12
N ALA A 268 -3.26 -5.84 -30.36
CA ALA A 268 -2.05 -6.68 -30.35
C ALA A 268 -1.84 -7.37 -31.69
N GLN A 269 -2.90 -7.92 -32.28
CA GLN A 269 -2.88 -8.55 -33.61
C GLN A 269 -2.49 -7.55 -34.71
N LYS A 270 -3.05 -6.33 -34.69
CA LYS A 270 -2.70 -5.25 -35.64
C LYS A 270 -1.26 -4.80 -35.55
N LEU A 271 -0.66 -4.88 -34.37
CA LEU A 271 0.74 -4.51 -34.11
C LEU A 271 1.68 -5.71 -34.23
N GLU A 272 1.17 -6.89 -34.63
CA GLU A 272 1.92 -8.15 -34.76
C GLU A 272 2.65 -8.56 -33.47
N ILE A 273 2.06 -8.21 -32.33
CA ILE A 273 2.58 -8.54 -31.00
C ILE A 273 2.19 -9.97 -30.65
N ARG A 274 3.13 -10.72 -30.06
CA ARG A 274 2.88 -12.09 -29.60
C ARG A 274 1.68 -12.14 -28.65
N VAL A 275 0.74 -13.05 -28.91
CA VAL A 275 -0.41 -13.32 -28.05
C VAL A 275 -0.29 -14.73 -27.50
N LEU A 276 -0.48 -14.90 -26.20
CA LEU A 276 -0.63 -16.19 -25.53
C LEU A 276 -2.07 -16.34 -25.05
N ASN A 277 -2.68 -17.49 -25.30
CA ASN A 277 -3.91 -17.88 -24.60
C ASN A 277 -3.59 -18.34 -23.16
N GLU A 278 -4.61 -18.60 -22.35
CA GLU A 278 -4.43 -18.98 -20.95
C GLU A 278 -3.61 -20.25 -20.77
N GLN A 279 -3.84 -21.28 -21.59
CA GLN A 279 -3.14 -22.55 -21.49
C GLN A 279 -1.66 -22.40 -21.87
N GLU A 280 -1.36 -21.67 -22.94
CA GLU A 280 0.00 -21.33 -23.34
C GLU A 280 0.72 -20.48 -22.27
N PHE A 281 0.00 -19.62 -21.57
CA PHE A 281 0.54 -18.83 -20.47
C PHE A 281 0.88 -19.71 -19.26
N LEU A 282 0.03 -20.67 -18.91
CA LEU A 282 0.31 -21.65 -17.85
C LEU A 282 1.54 -22.51 -18.19
N GLU A 283 1.62 -23.03 -19.40
CA GLU A 283 2.78 -23.79 -19.87
C GLU A 283 4.06 -22.96 -19.85
N PHE A 284 3.96 -21.70 -20.27
CA PHE A 284 5.06 -20.74 -20.20
C PHE A 284 5.52 -20.53 -18.75
N LEU A 285 4.60 -20.39 -17.80
CA LEU A 285 4.96 -20.21 -16.38
C LEU A 285 5.65 -21.44 -15.79
N VAL A 286 5.23 -22.65 -16.17
CA VAL A 286 5.85 -23.91 -15.71
C VAL A 286 7.31 -24.06 -16.19
N GLN A 287 7.67 -23.43 -17.32
CA GLN A 287 9.06 -23.45 -17.81
C GLN A 287 10.02 -22.62 -16.95
N TYR A 288 9.50 -21.76 -16.07
CA TYR A 288 10.28 -20.84 -15.24
C TYR A 288 10.01 -20.96 -13.73
N SER A 289 9.16 -21.91 -13.32
CA SER A 289 8.97 -22.34 -11.93
C SER A 289 10.03 -23.34 -11.50
#